data_AF-A0A209D8H6-F1
#
_entry.id   AF-A0A209D8H6-F1
#
_cell.length_a   1.000
_cell.length_b   1.000
_cell.length_c   1.000
_cell.angle_alpha   90.00
_cell.angle_beta   90.00
_cell.angle_gamma   90.00
#
_symmetry.space_group_name_H-M   'P 1'
#
loop_
_entity.id
_entity.type
_entity.pdbx_description
1 polymer ?
#
loop_
_entity_poly.entity_id
_entity_poly.type
_entity_poly.pdbx_seq_one_letter_code
_entity_poly.pdbx_strand_id
1 'polypeptide(L)'
;MRTRMLALTSAACGAALLGAAALPASATGSGAGPGPEPEAAGVGAAGADATEATAAELLAEVRGCARISKGAYRTDSSSPRATVPVCDTTDAVFWKADMDIDCDGRRSRACNRKTDPYFLPETAFQSSRGEPLDSAVLPHVVVPGPGKVWDHRKSGLTGGSVVAVVYRDRVRYGVIGDTGPTGIIGEASYAMAKALGIDPDPSTGGAESGVTYIAFKNSRVSPIESRERARSRGTRLAREFVGR
;
A
#
# COMPACT_ATOMS: atom_id res chain seq x y z
N MET A 1 19.23 -11.21 -46.34
CA MET A 1 18.25 -11.36 -47.45
C MET A 1 16.94 -11.86 -46.84
N ARG A 2 15.77 -11.22 -46.89
CA ARG A 2 15.23 -10.21 -47.80
C ARG A 2 14.49 -9.13 -47.00
N THR A 3 14.85 -7.90 -47.29
CA THR A 3 14.21 -6.64 -46.91
C THR A 3 12.90 -6.46 -47.69
N ARG A 4 11.88 -5.86 -47.07
CA ARG A 4 10.84 -5.12 -47.81
C ARG A 4 10.60 -3.78 -47.13
N MET A 5 11.28 -2.78 -47.68
CA MET A 5 10.94 -1.35 -47.58
C MET A 5 9.88 -1.03 -48.63
N LEU A 6 8.94 -0.14 -48.32
CA LEU A 6 8.27 0.69 -49.33
C LEU A 6 8.32 2.16 -48.87
N ALA A 7 8.82 2.99 -49.79
CA ALA A 7 8.97 4.45 -49.76
C ALA A 7 7.63 5.14 -50.15
N LEU A 8 7.17 6.16 -49.42
CA LEU A 8 7.28 7.63 -49.62
C LEU A 8 6.52 8.28 -50.80
N THR A 9 5.77 9.34 -50.47
CA THR A 9 5.54 10.66 -51.15
C THR A 9 4.31 11.31 -50.45
N SER A 10 4.28 12.45 -49.74
CA SER A 10 4.78 13.85 -49.86
C SER A 10 3.88 14.79 -50.68
N ALA A 11 3.21 15.74 -49.99
CA ALA A 11 2.88 17.15 -50.37
C ALA A 11 1.70 17.68 -49.50
N ALA A 12 1.50 18.95 -49.11
CA ALA A 12 2.33 20.15 -48.99
C ALA A 12 1.48 21.26 -48.27
N CYS A 13 2.18 22.18 -47.57
CA CYS A 13 1.91 23.60 -47.31
C CYS A 13 0.64 24.15 -46.59
N GLY A 14 0.91 24.97 -45.57
CA GLY A 14 0.04 26.02 -45.03
C GLY A 14 0.72 26.81 -43.90
N ALA A 15 1.49 27.86 -44.24
CA ALA A 15 1.91 28.97 -43.36
C ALA A 15 0.80 30.07 -43.40
N ALA A 16 0.63 31.08 -42.54
CA ALA A 16 1.41 31.83 -41.54
C ALA A 16 0.39 32.55 -40.59
N LEU A 17 0.69 33.11 -39.41
CA LEU A 17 1.29 34.42 -39.07
C LEU A 17 1.24 34.53 -37.52
N LEU A 18 2.34 34.73 -36.78
CA LEU A 18 2.99 36.00 -36.36
C LEU A 18 2.15 36.94 -35.47
N GLY A 19 2.64 37.15 -34.25
CA GLY A 19 2.20 38.19 -33.32
C GLY A 19 3.09 38.25 -32.07
N ALA A 20 4.35 38.64 -32.23
CA ALA A 20 5.20 39.08 -31.14
C ALA A 20 5.28 40.61 -31.17
N ALA A 21 4.88 41.26 -30.07
CA ALA A 21 5.13 42.68 -29.86
C ALA A 21 5.98 42.82 -28.59
N ALA A 22 7.12 43.49 -28.73
CA ALA A 22 8.04 43.80 -27.66
C ALA A 22 8.34 45.32 -27.68
N LEU A 23 8.72 45.79 -26.48
CA LEU A 23 9.48 47.02 -26.13
C LEU A 23 8.69 48.34 -25.92
N PRO A 24 9.25 49.32 -25.17
CA PRO A 24 10.56 49.39 -24.48
C PRO A 24 10.52 49.79 -22.99
N ALA A 25 11.72 49.83 -22.41
CA ALA A 25 12.09 50.02 -21.01
C ALA A 25 12.27 51.49 -20.56
N SER A 26 12.32 51.64 -19.22
CA SER A 26 13.25 52.45 -18.40
C SER A 26 12.59 53.56 -17.56
N ALA A 27 12.71 53.41 -16.24
CA ALA A 27 12.94 54.53 -15.33
C ALA A 27 13.67 54.01 -14.07
N THR A 28 14.90 54.49 -13.89
CA THR A 28 15.73 54.37 -12.70
C THR A 28 15.22 55.30 -11.60
N GLY A 29 15.23 54.82 -10.36
CA GLY A 29 14.99 55.62 -9.16
C GLY A 29 15.62 54.96 -7.94
N SER A 30 16.82 55.41 -7.58
CA SER A 30 17.49 55.07 -6.33
C SER A 30 16.81 55.77 -5.15
N GLY A 31 16.55 55.03 -4.07
CA GLY A 31 16.15 55.57 -2.78
C GLY A 31 16.54 54.59 -1.67
N ALA A 32 17.48 54.99 -0.84
CA ALA A 32 18.03 54.23 0.28
C ALA A 32 17.16 54.34 1.55
N GLY A 33 17.12 53.29 2.38
CA GLY A 33 16.62 53.35 3.76
C GLY A 33 16.15 51.99 4.31
N PRO A 34 16.73 51.47 5.41
CA PRO A 34 16.54 50.09 5.88
C PRO A 34 15.41 49.96 6.92
N GLY A 35 14.73 48.81 6.93
CA GLY A 35 13.84 48.39 8.02
C GLY A 35 13.91 46.87 8.19
N PRO A 36 13.98 46.33 9.42
CA PRO A 36 14.22 44.91 9.64
C PRO A 36 12.93 44.11 9.44
N GLU A 37 12.91 43.20 8.47
CA GLU A 37 11.90 42.13 8.44
C GLU A 37 12.31 41.03 9.42
N PRO A 38 11.42 40.61 10.34
CA PRO A 38 11.73 39.52 11.23
C PRO A 38 11.64 38.19 10.48
N GLU A 39 12.73 37.42 10.57
CA GLU A 39 12.78 36.01 10.23
C GLU A 39 11.69 35.24 10.99
N ALA A 40 10.62 34.86 10.29
CA ALA A 40 9.69 33.87 10.78
C ALA A 40 10.27 32.47 10.51
N ALA A 41 11.16 32.07 11.41
CA ALA A 41 11.44 30.67 11.66
C ALA A 41 10.14 29.95 12.11
N GLY A 42 9.92 28.76 11.56
CA GLY A 42 9.05 27.75 12.16
C GLY A 42 7.59 27.80 11.75
N VAL A 43 7.24 27.01 10.74
CA VAL A 43 5.95 26.31 10.76
C VAL A 43 6.24 24.84 10.46
N GLY A 44 6.47 24.08 11.53
CA GLY A 44 6.35 22.64 11.46
C GLY A 44 4.97 22.30 10.91
N ALA A 45 4.90 21.33 10.00
CA ALA A 45 3.65 20.75 9.53
C ALA A 45 3.00 19.96 10.67
N ALA A 46 2.52 20.65 11.69
CA ALA A 46 1.60 20.16 12.69
C ALA A 46 0.19 20.38 12.14
N GLY A 47 -0.27 19.39 11.39
CA GLY A 47 -1.61 19.35 10.82
C GLY A 47 -1.96 17.96 10.29
N ALA A 48 -1.41 16.91 10.90
CA ALA A 48 -2.04 15.61 10.80
C ALA A 48 -3.30 15.69 11.66
N ASP A 49 -4.44 15.45 11.03
CA ASP A 49 -5.75 15.24 11.65
C ASP A 49 -5.55 14.65 13.05
N ALA A 50 -5.84 15.42 14.12
CA ALA A 50 -5.69 14.99 15.53
C ALA A 50 -6.64 13.85 15.91
N THR A 51 -7.15 13.16 14.91
CA THR A 51 -8.13 12.12 14.97
C THR A 51 -7.52 10.80 14.50
N GLU A 52 -6.70 10.70 13.44
CA GLU A 52 -6.14 9.39 13.02
C GLU A 52 -4.91 8.97 13.85
N ALA A 53 -4.83 7.67 14.20
CA ALA A 53 -3.65 7.13 14.89
C ALA A 53 -2.43 7.21 13.95
N THR A 54 -1.34 7.78 14.45
CA THR A 54 -0.09 7.92 13.72
C THR A 54 0.63 6.59 13.57
N ALA A 55 1.54 6.51 12.60
CA ALA A 55 2.43 5.36 12.44
C ALA A 55 3.26 5.10 13.72
N ALA A 56 3.74 6.16 14.35
CA ALA A 56 4.56 6.05 15.56
C ALA A 56 3.78 5.46 16.75
N GLU A 57 2.52 5.87 16.95
CA GLU A 57 1.64 5.33 17.99
C GLU A 57 1.33 3.85 17.74
N LEU A 58 0.93 3.49 16.51
CA LEU A 58 0.69 2.09 16.16
C LEU A 58 1.93 1.21 16.34
N LEU A 59 3.10 1.71 15.92
CA LEU A 59 4.36 0.99 16.09
C LEU A 59 4.78 0.86 17.55
N ALA A 60 4.35 1.77 18.43
CA ALA A 60 4.60 1.70 19.86
C ALA A 60 3.86 0.51 20.51
N GLU A 61 2.59 0.30 20.14
CA GLU A 61 1.77 -0.83 20.62
C GLU A 61 2.35 -2.19 20.22
N VAL A 62 3.05 -2.25 19.09
CA VAL A 62 3.59 -3.51 18.53
C VAL A 62 5.12 -3.58 18.59
N ARG A 63 5.72 -2.96 19.61
CA ARG A 63 7.17 -3.07 19.88
C ARG A 63 7.59 -4.47 20.31
N GLY A 64 6.86 -5.06 21.25
CA GLY A 64 7.13 -6.39 21.80
C GLY A 64 6.33 -7.48 21.11
N CYS A 65 6.89 -8.69 21.01
CA CYS A 65 6.24 -9.82 20.36
C CYS A 65 5.91 -10.95 21.34
N ALA A 66 4.64 -11.07 21.74
CA ALA A 66 4.13 -12.30 22.33
C ALA A 66 3.81 -13.28 21.19
N ARG A 67 4.78 -14.09 20.78
CA ARG A 67 4.64 -14.98 19.61
C ARG A 67 3.52 -16.00 19.80
N ILE A 68 2.60 -16.07 18.83
CA ILE A 68 1.55 -17.10 18.74
C ILE A 68 1.77 -18.13 17.62
N SER A 69 2.61 -17.83 16.63
CA SER A 69 3.02 -18.83 15.65
C SER A 69 3.90 -19.91 16.30
N LYS A 70 3.74 -21.16 15.87
CA LYS A 70 4.57 -22.31 16.31
C LYS A 70 5.96 -22.35 15.67
N GLY A 71 6.25 -21.39 14.80
CA GLY A 71 7.50 -21.20 14.08
C GLY A 71 7.56 -19.78 13.50
N ALA A 72 8.47 -19.57 12.57
CA ALA A 72 8.55 -18.34 11.79
C ALA A 72 8.17 -18.62 10.33
N TYR A 73 7.88 -17.55 9.60
CA TYR A 73 7.65 -17.53 8.17
C TYR A 73 8.87 -16.97 7.43
N ARG A 74 9.03 -17.36 6.17
CA ARG A 74 9.91 -16.66 5.25
C ARG A 74 9.19 -15.47 4.64
N THR A 75 9.95 -14.49 4.21
CA THR A 75 9.51 -13.39 3.34
C THR A 75 9.32 -13.89 1.91
N ASP A 76 10.27 -14.70 1.42
CA ASP A 76 10.24 -15.23 0.05
C ASP A 76 10.29 -16.76 -0.01
N SER A 77 9.94 -17.31 -1.18
CA SER A 77 10.14 -18.74 -1.47
C SER A 77 11.62 -19.14 -1.53
N SER A 78 12.48 -18.24 -2.02
CA SER A 78 13.93 -18.45 -2.16
C SER A 78 14.70 -18.17 -0.86
N SER A 79 14.08 -17.49 0.10
CA SER A 79 14.71 -17.10 1.35
C SER A 79 15.18 -18.33 2.14
N PRO A 80 16.46 -18.41 2.56
CA PRO A 80 17.00 -19.64 3.16
C PRO A 80 16.53 -19.87 4.60
N ARG A 81 15.99 -18.84 5.26
CA ARG A 81 15.60 -18.88 6.67
C ARG A 81 14.24 -18.26 6.88
N ALA A 82 13.45 -18.88 7.74
CA ALA A 82 12.21 -18.31 8.25
C ALA A 82 12.52 -17.44 9.47
N THR A 83 12.18 -16.15 9.41
CA THR A 83 12.57 -15.14 10.40
C THR A 83 11.39 -14.35 10.95
N VAL A 84 10.23 -14.37 10.28
CA VAL A 84 9.06 -13.55 10.64
C VAL A 84 8.14 -14.32 11.61
N PRO A 85 8.09 -13.98 12.91
CA PRO A 85 7.08 -14.52 13.81
C PRO A 85 5.72 -13.82 13.61
N VAL A 86 4.65 -14.49 14.00
CA VAL A 86 3.34 -13.86 14.19
C VAL A 86 3.12 -13.62 15.68
N CYS A 87 2.84 -12.36 16.03
CA CYS A 87 2.80 -11.85 17.39
C CYS A 87 1.38 -11.46 17.78
N ASP A 88 1.08 -11.57 19.07
CA ASP A 88 -0.24 -11.31 19.62
C ASP A 88 -0.25 -10.07 20.51
N THR A 89 -1.41 -9.43 20.50
CA THR A 89 -1.83 -8.43 21.49
C THR A 89 -3.26 -8.77 21.90
N THR A 90 -3.84 -8.05 22.86
CA THR A 90 -5.24 -8.26 23.25
C THR A 90 -6.19 -8.10 22.07
N ASP A 91 -6.02 -7.07 21.24
CA ASP A 91 -7.00 -6.69 20.22
C ASP A 91 -6.56 -6.95 18.78
N ALA A 92 -5.28 -7.24 18.56
CA ALA A 92 -4.70 -7.44 17.24
C ALA A 92 -3.70 -8.60 17.21
N VAL A 93 -3.52 -9.15 16.02
CA VAL A 93 -2.35 -9.95 15.66
C VAL A 93 -1.49 -9.12 14.73
N PHE A 94 -0.17 -9.19 14.87
CA PHE A 94 0.71 -8.44 14.01
C PHE A 94 1.97 -9.21 13.61
N TRP A 95 2.59 -8.77 12.52
CA TRP A 95 3.89 -9.23 12.06
C TRP A 95 4.63 -8.09 11.36
N LYS A 96 5.96 -8.23 11.28
CA LYS A 96 6.86 -7.29 10.61
C LYS A 96 7.60 -8.05 9.52
N ALA A 97 7.43 -7.62 8.28
CA ALA A 97 7.94 -8.32 7.12
C ALA A 97 8.32 -7.33 6.01
N ASP A 98 8.66 -7.90 4.87
CA ASP A 98 8.64 -7.28 3.55
C ASP A 98 7.20 -7.02 3.06
N MET A 99 7.10 -6.57 1.81
CA MET A 99 5.86 -6.51 1.03
C MET A 99 6.13 -6.95 -0.40
N ASP A 100 5.84 -8.21 -0.68
CA ASP A 100 5.57 -8.72 -2.03
C ASP A 100 4.20 -8.22 -2.50
N ILE A 101 4.09 -7.99 -3.81
CA ILE A 101 2.85 -7.47 -4.40
C ILE A 101 1.99 -8.62 -4.89
N ASP A 102 0.83 -8.76 -4.26
CA ASP A 102 -0.24 -9.64 -4.73
C ASP A 102 -1.04 -8.95 -5.84
N CYS A 103 -1.15 -9.62 -6.99
CA CYS A 103 -1.97 -9.17 -8.11
C CYS A 103 -3.09 -10.17 -8.44
N ASP A 104 -3.43 -11.08 -7.53
CA ASP A 104 -4.40 -12.14 -7.79
C ASP A 104 -5.84 -11.61 -7.90
N GLY A 105 -6.72 -12.44 -8.46
CA GLY A 105 -8.15 -12.15 -8.61
C GLY A 105 -8.54 -11.52 -9.95
N ARG A 106 -9.34 -10.44 -9.89
CA ARG A 106 -9.95 -9.86 -11.09
C ARG A 106 -8.89 -9.26 -12.00
N ARG A 107 -8.81 -9.79 -13.22
CA ARG A 107 -7.94 -9.28 -14.27
C ARG A 107 -8.21 -7.79 -14.54
N SER A 108 -7.18 -6.98 -14.47
CA SER A 108 -7.19 -5.56 -14.78
C SER A 108 -6.02 -5.19 -15.69
N ARG A 109 -5.86 -3.89 -15.99
CA ARG A 109 -4.68 -3.40 -16.72
C ARG A 109 -3.38 -3.59 -15.91
N ALA A 110 -3.46 -3.44 -14.59
CA ALA A 110 -2.30 -3.52 -13.71
C ALA A 110 -2.01 -4.96 -13.26
N CYS A 111 -3.06 -5.76 -13.03
CA CYS A 111 -2.94 -7.14 -12.55
C CYS A 111 -3.47 -8.11 -13.60
N ASN A 112 -2.55 -8.83 -14.25
CA ASN A 112 -2.84 -9.87 -15.23
C ASN A 112 -1.56 -10.67 -15.52
N ARG A 113 -1.71 -11.81 -16.21
CA ARG A 113 -0.60 -12.70 -16.62
C ARG A 113 0.54 -12.07 -17.43
N LYS A 114 0.37 -10.85 -17.96
CA LYS A 114 1.45 -10.14 -18.68
C LYS A 114 2.26 -9.23 -17.77
N THR A 115 1.69 -8.75 -16.68
CA THR A 115 2.34 -7.86 -15.72
C THR A 115 2.86 -8.61 -14.50
N ASP A 116 2.23 -9.75 -14.19
CA ASP A 116 2.59 -10.63 -13.09
C ASP A 116 2.73 -12.08 -13.61
N PRO A 117 3.94 -12.68 -13.54
CA PRO A 117 4.16 -14.07 -13.96
C PRO A 117 3.52 -15.10 -13.03
N TYR A 118 3.15 -14.73 -11.81
CA TYR A 118 2.53 -15.60 -10.79
C TYR A 118 1.02 -15.44 -10.68
N PHE A 119 0.43 -14.48 -11.40
CA PHE A 119 -1.00 -14.15 -11.39
C PHE A 119 -1.94 -15.37 -11.41
N LEU A 120 -2.81 -15.43 -10.41
CA LEU A 120 -3.97 -16.31 -10.35
C LEU A 120 -5.27 -15.50 -10.56
N PRO A 121 -6.26 -16.03 -11.31
CA PRO A 121 -7.50 -15.32 -11.58
C PRO A 121 -8.53 -15.36 -10.43
N GLU A 122 -8.13 -15.82 -9.24
CA GLU A 122 -8.98 -16.06 -8.08
C GLU A 122 -8.33 -15.49 -6.82
N THR A 123 -9.14 -15.17 -5.82
CA THR A 123 -8.68 -14.82 -4.47
C THR A 123 -9.39 -15.74 -3.47
N ALA A 124 -8.77 -16.06 -2.34
CA ALA A 124 -9.34 -16.95 -1.33
C ALA A 124 -10.67 -16.44 -0.75
N PHE A 125 -10.89 -15.12 -0.78
CA PHE A 125 -12.15 -14.50 -0.41
C PHE A 125 -12.77 -13.78 -1.60
N GLN A 126 -14.10 -13.76 -1.66
CA GLN A 126 -14.86 -13.18 -2.76
C GLN A 126 -15.56 -11.89 -2.34
N SER A 127 -15.79 -11.01 -3.31
CA SER A 127 -16.63 -9.83 -3.18
C SER A 127 -18.08 -10.19 -2.81
N SER A 128 -18.89 -9.18 -2.45
CA SER A 128 -20.32 -9.38 -2.19
C SER A 128 -21.13 -9.91 -3.39
N ARG A 129 -20.55 -9.91 -4.59
CA ARG A 129 -21.14 -10.45 -5.82
C ARG A 129 -20.66 -11.88 -6.17
N GLY A 130 -19.83 -12.49 -5.32
CA GLY A 130 -19.23 -13.80 -5.60
C GLY A 130 -18.11 -13.77 -6.64
N GLU A 131 -17.61 -12.58 -6.99
CA GLU A 131 -16.44 -12.42 -7.86
C GLU A 131 -15.15 -12.42 -7.02
N PRO A 132 -13.99 -12.85 -7.56
CA PRO A 132 -12.69 -12.59 -6.96
C PRO A 132 -12.50 -11.10 -6.62
N LEU A 133 -11.62 -10.77 -5.68
CA LEU A 133 -11.32 -9.37 -5.38
C LEU A 133 -10.48 -8.76 -6.50
N ASP A 134 -10.49 -7.43 -6.60
CA ASP A 134 -9.68 -6.68 -7.57
C ASP A 134 -8.46 -6.07 -6.85
N SER A 135 -7.31 -6.76 -6.89
CA SER A 135 -6.07 -6.32 -6.23
C SER A 135 -5.56 -4.96 -6.74
N ALA A 136 -5.93 -4.55 -7.96
CA ALA A 136 -5.57 -3.23 -8.49
C ALA A 136 -6.40 -2.09 -7.88
N VAL A 137 -7.53 -2.39 -7.23
CA VAL A 137 -8.47 -1.39 -6.70
C VAL A 137 -8.62 -1.45 -5.19
N LEU A 138 -8.69 -2.64 -4.59
CA LEU A 138 -8.96 -2.86 -3.17
C LEU A 138 -7.66 -3.06 -2.38
N PRO A 139 -7.30 -2.15 -1.44
CA PRO A 139 -6.23 -2.42 -0.50
C PRO A 139 -6.58 -3.61 0.39
N HIS A 140 -5.83 -4.68 0.23
CA HIS A 140 -5.90 -5.85 1.09
C HIS A 140 -4.52 -6.42 1.40
N VAL A 141 -4.48 -7.29 2.40
CA VAL A 141 -3.33 -8.05 2.87
C VAL A 141 -3.59 -9.52 2.65
N VAL A 142 -2.53 -10.25 2.30
CA VAL A 142 -2.54 -11.70 2.15
C VAL A 142 -1.96 -12.30 3.43
N VAL A 143 -2.71 -13.19 4.07
CA VAL A 143 -2.21 -13.95 5.22
C VAL A 143 -1.75 -15.34 4.78
N PRO A 144 -0.81 -16.00 5.48
CA PRO A 144 -0.47 -17.36 5.12
C PRO A 144 -1.70 -18.27 5.23
N GLY A 145 -1.81 -19.22 4.30
CA GLY A 145 -2.82 -20.26 4.37
C GLY A 145 -2.80 -20.96 5.74
N PRO A 146 -3.98 -21.29 6.31
CA PRO A 146 -4.06 -21.83 7.66
C PRO A 146 -3.33 -23.18 7.74
N GLY A 147 -2.45 -23.32 8.73
CA GLY A 147 -1.59 -24.51 8.82
C GLY A 147 -0.97 -24.73 10.18
N LYS A 148 0.07 -25.58 10.21
CA LYS A 148 0.77 -25.97 11.44
C LYS A 148 1.53 -24.82 12.10
N VAL A 149 2.04 -23.88 11.30
CA VAL A 149 2.79 -22.72 11.81
C VAL A 149 1.83 -21.72 12.47
N TRP A 150 0.76 -21.35 11.78
CA TRP A 150 -0.30 -20.49 12.31
C TRP A 150 -1.62 -20.78 11.59
N ASP A 151 -2.72 -20.65 12.33
CA ASP A 151 -4.08 -20.71 11.79
C ASP A 151 -4.77 -19.40 12.18
N HIS A 152 -4.79 -18.44 11.24
CA HIS A 152 -5.27 -17.08 11.47
C HIS A 152 -6.72 -17.04 11.97
N ARG A 153 -7.52 -18.04 11.63
CA ARG A 153 -8.93 -18.15 12.05
C ARG A 153 -9.08 -18.30 13.56
N LYS A 154 -8.10 -18.92 14.23
CA LYS A 154 -8.08 -19.06 15.69
C LYS A 154 -7.84 -17.75 16.42
N SER A 155 -7.35 -16.73 15.71
CA SER A 155 -7.20 -15.36 16.20
C SER A 155 -8.42 -14.49 15.88
N GLY A 156 -9.53 -15.07 15.40
CA GLY A 156 -10.71 -14.32 15.00
C GLY A 156 -10.52 -13.51 13.71
N LEU A 157 -9.52 -13.87 12.89
CA LEU A 157 -9.26 -13.26 11.59
C LEU A 157 -9.94 -14.08 10.49
N THR A 158 -10.59 -13.39 9.55
CA THR A 158 -11.27 -13.99 8.39
C THR A 158 -11.17 -13.05 7.18
N GLY A 159 -11.61 -13.49 6.01
CA GLY A 159 -11.80 -12.57 4.88
C GLY A 159 -12.64 -11.35 5.26
N GLY A 160 -12.12 -10.16 4.98
CA GLY A 160 -12.76 -8.89 5.38
C GLY A 160 -12.37 -8.39 6.77
N SER A 161 -11.58 -9.14 7.55
CA SER A 161 -10.99 -8.59 8.78
C SER A 161 -10.09 -7.41 8.47
N VAL A 162 -10.18 -6.36 9.27
CA VAL A 162 -9.51 -5.08 9.02
C VAL A 162 -8.04 -5.17 9.40
N VAL A 163 -7.19 -4.65 8.54
CA VAL A 163 -5.75 -4.58 8.76
C VAL A 163 -5.27 -3.14 8.62
N ALA A 164 -4.53 -2.65 9.60
CA ALA A 164 -3.69 -1.46 9.44
C ALA A 164 -2.31 -1.90 8.95
N VAL A 165 -1.82 -1.30 7.88
CA VAL A 165 -0.49 -1.53 7.34
C VAL A 165 0.31 -0.25 7.49
N VAL A 166 1.45 -0.35 8.17
CA VAL A 166 2.36 0.75 8.44
C VAL A 166 3.63 0.55 7.63
N TYR A 167 4.01 1.58 6.86
CA TYR A 167 5.29 1.65 6.17
C TYR A 167 5.82 3.08 6.27
N ARG A 168 7.01 3.23 6.88
CA ARG A 168 7.57 4.54 7.25
C ARG A 168 6.59 5.34 8.14
N ASP A 169 6.23 6.54 7.74
CA ASP A 169 5.30 7.46 8.40
C ASP A 169 3.84 7.26 7.96
N ARG A 170 3.56 6.31 7.06
CA ARG A 170 2.25 6.12 6.45
C ARG A 170 1.50 4.95 7.07
N VAL A 171 0.23 5.19 7.34
CA VAL A 171 -0.75 4.17 7.74
C VAL A 171 -1.80 4.04 6.65
N ARG A 172 -2.09 2.81 6.21
CA ARG A 172 -3.21 2.51 5.31
C ARG A 172 -4.04 1.38 5.87
N TYR A 173 -5.33 1.43 5.62
CA TYR A 173 -6.28 0.43 6.08
C TYR A 173 -6.78 -0.37 4.89
N GLY A 174 -6.83 -1.68 5.09
CA GLY A 174 -7.39 -2.63 4.14
C GLY A 174 -8.10 -3.75 4.87
N VAL A 175 -8.31 -4.84 4.15
CA VAL A 175 -8.87 -6.08 4.68
C VAL A 175 -7.91 -7.24 4.48
N ILE A 176 -8.13 -8.36 5.17
CA ILE A 176 -7.60 -9.64 4.72
C ILE A 176 -8.40 -10.02 3.46
N GLY A 177 -7.72 -10.06 2.32
CA GLY A 177 -8.33 -10.27 1.00
C GLY A 177 -7.99 -11.60 0.37
N ASP A 178 -6.85 -12.20 0.74
CA ASP A 178 -6.41 -13.48 0.21
C ASP A 178 -5.65 -14.32 1.26
N THR A 179 -5.34 -15.56 0.87
CA THR A 179 -4.41 -16.43 1.57
C THR A 179 -3.30 -16.92 0.65
N GLY A 180 -2.06 -16.68 1.06
CA GLY A 180 -0.86 -17.10 0.32
C GLY A 180 -0.36 -18.48 0.74
N PRO A 181 0.82 -18.88 0.26
CA PRO A 181 1.46 -20.13 0.63
C PRO A 181 1.63 -20.30 2.16
N THR A 182 1.48 -21.52 2.67
CA THR A 182 1.48 -21.80 4.12
C THR A 182 2.82 -21.57 4.86
N GLY A 183 3.88 -21.17 4.15
CA GLY A 183 5.23 -20.96 4.69
C GLY A 183 5.87 -19.61 4.34
N ILE A 184 5.11 -18.73 3.69
CA ILE A 184 5.53 -17.38 3.28
C ILE A 184 4.56 -16.36 3.91
N ILE A 185 5.06 -15.17 4.27
CA ILE A 185 4.27 -14.06 4.77
C ILE A 185 4.91 -12.75 4.30
N GLY A 186 4.08 -11.71 4.12
CA GLY A 186 4.56 -10.40 3.71
C GLY A 186 4.00 -9.98 2.36
N GLU A 187 2.76 -10.32 2.05
CA GLU A 187 2.14 -10.04 0.75
C GLU A 187 0.96 -9.07 0.91
N ALA A 188 0.82 -8.13 -0.02
CA ALA A 188 -0.31 -7.21 -0.08
C ALA A 188 -0.66 -6.78 -1.50
N SER A 189 -1.93 -6.44 -1.72
CA SER A 189 -2.44 -6.03 -3.03
C SER A 189 -1.65 -4.87 -3.66
N TYR A 190 -1.61 -4.83 -5.00
CA TYR A 190 -1.19 -3.66 -5.79
C TYR A 190 -1.74 -2.34 -5.23
N ALA A 191 -3.04 -2.29 -4.90
CA ALA A 191 -3.69 -1.10 -4.37
C ALA A 191 -3.15 -0.66 -2.99
N MET A 192 -2.81 -1.61 -2.11
CA MET A 192 -2.20 -1.33 -0.80
C MET A 192 -0.80 -0.74 -0.97
N ALA A 193 0.06 -1.38 -1.76
CA ALA A 193 1.41 -0.90 -2.02
C ALA A 193 1.41 0.52 -2.60
N LYS A 194 0.58 0.75 -3.62
CA LYS A 194 0.40 2.09 -4.21
C LYS A 194 -0.06 3.12 -3.17
N ALA A 195 -0.98 2.76 -2.28
CA ALA A 195 -1.47 3.67 -1.25
C ALA A 195 -0.41 4.01 -0.20
N LEU A 196 0.51 3.08 0.08
CA LEU A 196 1.67 3.27 0.95
C LEU A 196 2.82 4.00 0.24
N GLY A 197 2.80 4.10 -1.08
CA GLY A 197 3.91 4.65 -1.88
C GLY A 197 5.08 3.67 -2.02
N ILE A 198 4.78 2.39 -1.94
CA ILE A 198 5.65 1.29 -2.37
C ILE A 198 5.41 1.10 -3.87
N ASP A 199 6.46 0.76 -4.63
CA ASP A 199 6.32 0.45 -6.05
C ASP A 199 5.38 -0.76 -6.20
N PRO A 200 4.20 -0.62 -6.82
CA PRO A 200 3.22 -1.69 -6.88
C PRO A 200 3.46 -2.64 -8.06
N ASP A 201 4.58 -2.56 -8.77
CA ASP A 201 4.90 -3.53 -9.82
C ASP A 201 5.10 -4.94 -9.23
N PRO A 202 4.35 -5.96 -9.65
CA PRO A 202 4.43 -7.29 -9.05
C PRO A 202 5.65 -8.12 -9.45
N SER A 203 6.40 -7.67 -10.46
CA SER A 203 7.64 -8.35 -10.88
C SER A 203 8.90 -7.72 -10.28
N THR A 204 8.84 -6.42 -9.95
CA THR A 204 10.04 -5.63 -9.62
C THR A 204 9.88 -4.66 -8.45
N GLY A 205 8.65 -4.42 -8.02
CA GLY A 205 8.32 -3.52 -6.93
C GLY A 205 8.38 -4.20 -5.56
N GLY A 206 7.55 -3.71 -4.65
CA GLY A 206 7.52 -4.18 -3.27
C GLY A 206 8.49 -3.46 -2.34
N ALA A 207 8.64 -4.01 -1.13
CA ALA A 207 9.56 -3.47 -0.13
C ALA A 207 10.27 -4.63 0.59
N GLU A 208 11.60 -4.64 0.59
CA GLU A 208 12.41 -5.73 1.19
C GLU A 208 12.21 -5.88 2.71
N SER A 209 11.77 -4.83 3.40
CA SER A 209 11.49 -4.84 4.84
C SER A 209 10.76 -3.58 5.30
N GLY A 210 10.39 -3.53 6.58
CA GLY A 210 9.92 -2.32 7.25
C GLY A 210 8.41 -2.14 7.20
N VAL A 211 7.67 -3.14 6.72
CA VAL A 211 6.21 -3.15 6.73
C VAL A 211 5.72 -3.84 7.99
N THR A 212 4.84 -3.16 8.73
CA THR A 212 4.16 -3.73 9.89
C THR A 212 2.68 -3.90 9.57
N TYR A 213 2.19 -5.12 9.73
CA TYR A 213 0.81 -5.50 9.48
C TYR A 213 0.12 -5.72 10.83
N ILE A 214 -0.96 -5.02 11.10
CA ILE A 214 -1.72 -5.09 12.36
C ILE A 214 -3.16 -5.48 12.01
N ALA A 215 -3.47 -6.77 12.13
CA ALA A 215 -4.78 -7.33 11.84
C ALA A 215 -5.64 -7.34 13.11
N PHE A 216 -6.71 -6.55 13.12
CA PHE A 216 -7.58 -6.41 14.28
C PHE A 216 -8.48 -7.63 14.44
N LYS A 217 -8.41 -8.28 15.60
CA LYS A 217 -9.16 -9.49 15.92
C LYS A 217 -10.66 -9.22 15.91
N ASN A 218 -11.46 -10.20 15.49
CA ASN A 218 -12.93 -10.15 15.48
C ASN A 218 -13.51 -8.92 14.74
N SER A 219 -12.72 -8.34 13.84
CA SER A 219 -13.16 -7.27 12.96
C SER A 219 -13.62 -7.86 11.62
N ARG A 220 -14.57 -7.18 10.97
CA ARG A 220 -15.01 -7.53 9.62
C ARG A 220 -15.63 -6.31 8.93
N VAL A 221 -15.35 -6.19 7.64
CA VAL A 221 -15.98 -5.26 6.71
C VAL A 221 -16.91 -6.04 5.80
N SER A 222 -18.12 -5.53 5.60
CA SER A 222 -19.08 -6.02 4.61
C SER A 222 -19.73 -4.81 3.91
N PRO A 223 -19.78 -4.77 2.57
CA PRO A 223 -19.15 -5.72 1.66
C PRO A 223 -17.62 -5.61 1.71
N ILE A 224 -16.90 -6.73 1.54
CA ILE A 224 -15.43 -6.81 1.73
C ILE A 224 -14.67 -5.83 0.83
N GLU A 225 -15.20 -5.57 -0.36
CA GLU A 225 -14.64 -4.65 -1.35
C GLU A 225 -14.87 -3.17 -1.03
N SER A 226 -15.55 -2.84 0.07
CA SER A 226 -15.79 -1.45 0.48
C SER A 226 -14.54 -0.84 1.13
N ARG A 227 -13.74 -0.17 0.30
CA ARG A 227 -12.58 0.63 0.75
C ARG A 227 -12.92 1.67 1.80
N GLU A 228 -14.06 2.34 1.64
CA GLU A 228 -14.52 3.38 2.58
C GLU A 228 -14.80 2.78 3.96
N ARG A 229 -15.48 1.62 4.01
CA ARG A 229 -15.75 0.92 5.26
C ARG A 229 -14.48 0.37 5.89
N ALA A 230 -13.54 -0.15 5.08
CA ALA A 230 -12.22 -0.57 5.57
C ALA A 230 -11.45 0.59 6.20
N ARG A 231 -11.43 1.76 5.53
CA ARG A 231 -10.83 2.98 6.08
C ARG A 231 -11.52 3.42 7.36
N SER A 232 -12.83 3.65 7.34
CA SER A 232 -13.58 4.14 8.50
C SER A 232 -13.48 3.21 9.71
N ARG A 233 -13.63 1.89 9.50
CA ARG A 233 -13.50 0.88 10.56
C ARG A 233 -12.06 0.78 11.06
N GLY A 234 -11.07 0.81 10.16
CA GLY A 234 -9.64 0.77 10.49
C GLY A 234 -9.19 1.98 11.28
N THR A 235 -9.57 3.19 10.87
CA THR A 235 -9.31 4.43 11.62
C THR A 235 -9.85 4.33 13.05
N ARG A 236 -11.07 3.82 13.24
CA ARG A 236 -11.64 3.63 14.58
C ARG A 236 -10.88 2.59 15.40
N LEU A 237 -10.63 1.41 14.84
CA LEU A 237 -9.93 0.32 15.54
C LEU A 237 -8.50 0.71 15.92
N ALA A 238 -7.81 1.46 15.05
CA ALA A 238 -6.47 1.96 15.33
C ALA A 238 -6.46 2.95 16.50
N ARG A 239 -7.43 3.86 16.60
CA ARG A 239 -7.57 4.76 17.76
C ARG A 239 -7.84 3.98 19.04
N GLU A 240 -8.77 3.02 18.99
CA GLU A 240 -9.09 2.15 20.12
C GLU A 240 -7.90 1.30 20.57
N PHE A 241 -6.98 1.00 19.65
CA PHE A 241 -5.78 0.21 19.90
C PHE A 241 -4.66 1.02 20.56
N VAL A 242 -4.40 2.26 20.10
CA VAL A 242 -3.36 3.14 20.66
C VAL A 242 -3.76 3.86 21.95
N GLY A 243 -5.06 3.96 22.23
CA GLY A 243 -5.59 4.64 23.42
C GLY A 243 -5.64 3.76 24.68
N ARG A 244 -4.82 2.71 24.77
CA ARG A 244 -4.86 1.72 25.86
C ARG A 244 -3.64 1.74 26.76
#